data_AF-A0A1Y3VPQ6-F1
#
_entry.id   AF-A0A1Y3VPQ6-F1
#
_cell.length_a   1.000
_cell.length_b   1.000
_cell.length_c   1.000
_cell.angle_alpha   90.00
_cell.angle_beta   90.00
_cell.angle_gamma   90.00
#
_symmetry.space_group_name_H-M   'P 1'
#
loop_
_entity.id
_entity.type
_entity.pdbx_description
1 polymer ?
#
loop_
_entity_poly.entity_id
_entity_poly.type
_entity_poly.pdbx_seq_one_letter_code
_entity_poly.pdbx_strand_id
1 'polypeptide(L)'
;MDDRNVFPCYGRSHNFYYDYERLDFVLRASGLSHRDFIREVGCDFNTFMEVRHRRRPFDADLVRKIHARYPQIDLEWLLCGPDARL
;
A
#
# COMPACT_ATOMS: atom_id res chain seq x y z
N MET A 1 27.24 0.28 -10.18
CA MET A 1 26.14 1.12 -9.70
C MET A 1 25.55 1.77 -10.93
N ASP A 2 24.34 1.50 -11.39
CA ASP A 2 23.11 1.54 -10.62
C ASP A 2 22.10 0.48 -11.06
N ASP A 3 21.39 -0.01 -10.06
CA ASP A 3 20.45 -1.11 -10.04
C ASP A 3 19.26 -0.79 -10.95
N ARG A 4 19.22 -1.42 -12.14
CA ARG A 4 17.97 -1.50 -12.90
C ARG A 4 17.00 -2.27 -12.02
N ASN A 5 16.15 -1.50 -11.37
CA ASN A 5 14.98 -1.89 -10.61
C ASN A 5 14.08 -2.81 -11.46
N VAL A 6 14.41 -4.11 -11.48
CA VAL A 6 13.60 -5.19 -12.04
C VAL A 6 12.63 -5.65 -10.95
N PHE A 7 11.71 -4.77 -10.53
CA PHE A 7 10.47 -5.25 -9.94
C PHE A 7 9.48 -5.41 -11.10
N PRO A 8 9.06 -6.65 -11.43
CA PRO A 8 8.23 -6.86 -12.59
C PRO A 8 6.92 -6.12 -12.40
N CYS A 9 6.59 -5.27 -13.36
CA CYS A 9 5.27 -4.69 -13.54
C CYS A 9 4.32 -5.86 -13.88
N TYR A 10 3.90 -6.63 -12.88
CA TYR A 10 2.98 -7.74 -13.07
C TYR A 10 1.61 -7.16 -13.46
N GLY A 11 1.28 -7.33 -14.72
CA GLY A 11 0.07 -6.82 -15.33
C GLY A 11 -1.19 -7.49 -14.79
N ARG A 12 -2.18 -6.63 -14.55
CA ARG A 12 -3.62 -6.79 -14.86
C ARG A 12 -4.36 -7.92 -14.16
N SER A 13 -4.67 -7.67 -12.89
CA SER A 13 -6.06 -7.50 -12.43
C SER A 13 -6.01 -6.73 -11.12
N HIS A 14 -6.06 -5.38 -11.15
CA HIS A 14 -6.19 -4.58 -9.93
C HIS A 14 -7.65 -4.64 -9.45
N ASN A 15 -8.12 -5.85 -9.15
CA ASN A 15 -9.39 -6.00 -8.44
C ASN A 15 -9.22 -5.62 -6.97
N PHE A 16 -8.06 -5.07 -6.57
CA PHE A 16 -7.74 -4.50 -5.25
C PHE A 16 -8.16 -5.41 -4.08
N TYR A 17 -8.17 -6.72 -4.35
CA TYR A 17 -8.58 -7.73 -3.39
C TYR A 17 -7.47 -7.95 -2.36
N TYR A 18 -6.22 -7.78 -2.80
CA TYR A 18 -5.07 -8.00 -1.94
C TYR A 18 -4.50 -6.69 -1.37
N ASP A 19 -4.04 -6.76 -0.12
CA ASP A 19 -3.45 -5.64 0.62
C ASP A 19 -2.28 -4.99 -0.12
N TYR A 20 -1.39 -5.80 -0.71
CA TYR A 20 -0.23 -5.30 -1.44
C TYR A 20 -0.62 -4.48 -2.68
N GLU A 21 -1.73 -4.81 -3.35
CA GLU A 21 -2.20 -4.06 -4.51
C GLU A 21 -2.72 -2.69 -4.10
N ARG A 22 -3.45 -2.65 -2.99
CA ARG A 22 -3.97 -1.42 -2.39
C ARG A 22 -2.84 -0.55 -1.87
N LEU A 23 -1.86 -1.13 -1.18
CA LEU A 23 -0.66 -0.41 -0.73
C LEU A 23 0.11 0.20 -1.90
N ASP A 24 0.31 -0.57 -2.97
CA ASP A 24 1.03 -0.12 -4.14
C ASP A 24 0.23 0.94 -4.93
N PHE A 25 -1.10 0.88 -4.91
CA PHE A 25 -1.96 1.95 -5.40
C PHE A 25 -1.79 3.25 -4.62
N VAL A 26 -1.86 3.22 -3.29
CA VAL A 26 -1.68 4.43 -2.46
C VAL A 26 -0.29 5.03 -2.66
N LEU A 27 0.74 4.19 -2.68
CA LEU A 27 2.11 4.62 -2.98
C LEU A 27 2.19 5.32 -4.34
N ARG A 28 1.66 4.69 -5.40
CA ARG A 28 1.65 5.28 -6.75
C ARG A 28 0.86 6.59 -6.79
N ALA A 29 -0.28 6.65 -6.12
CA ALA A 29 -1.13 7.85 -6.05
C ALA A 29 -0.47 9.00 -5.29
N SER A 30 0.37 8.72 -4.29
CA SER A 30 1.14 9.73 -3.56
C SER A 30 2.23 10.40 -4.40
N GLY A 31 2.73 9.72 -5.45
CA GLY A 31 3.88 10.17 -6.24
C GLY A 31 5.21 10.16 -5.48
N LEU A 32 5.25 9.58 -4.28
CA LEU A 32 6.44 9.55 -3.42
C LEU A 32 7.32 8.33 -3.67
N SER A 33 8.61 8.46 -3.32
CA SER A 33 9.49 7.31 -3.17
C SER A 33 9.03 6.44 -1.99
N HIS A 34 9.42 5.16 -1.94
CA HIS A 34 9.08 4.30 -0.78
C HIS A 34 9.51 4.93 0.54
N ARG A 35 10.72 5.48 0.59
CA ARG A 35 11.28 6.05 1.82
C ARG A 35 10.51 7.29 2.27
N ASP A 36 10.13 8.16 1.33
CA ASP A 36 9.37 9.36 1.66
C ASP A 36 7.94 9.03 2.06
N PHE A 37 7.32 8.06 1.38
CA PHE A 37 6.00 7.55 1.75
C PHE A 37 5.96 6.98 3.17
N ILE A 38 6.93 6.13 3.51
CA ILE A 38 7.04 5.51 4.84
C ILE A 38 7.21 6.58 5.92
N ARG A 39 8.04 7.60 5.65
CA ARG A 39 8.24 8.74 6.56
C ARG A 39 6.98 9.59 6.69
N GLU A 40 6.26 9.82 5.60
CA GLU A 40 5.03 10.61 5.59
C GLU A 40 3.92 9.93 6.38
N VAL A 41 3.67 8.65 6.11
CA VAL A 41 2.67 7.81 6.80
C VAL A 41 3.08 7.53 8.25
N GLY A 42 4.38 7.54 8.56
CA GLY A 42 4.89 7.21 9.89
C GLY A 42 4.78 5.71 10.21
N CYS A 43 5.00 4.87 9.20
CA CYS A 43 5.05 3.41 9.37
C CYS A 43 6.51 2.92 9.43
N ASP A 44 6.68 1.69 9.92
CA ASP A 44 7.97 1.02 9.92
C ASP A 44 8.30 0.47 8.53
N PHE A 45 9.58 0.57 8.13
CA PHE A 45 10.03 0.12 6.81
C PHE A 45 9.85 -1.38 6.63
N ASN A 46 10.15 -2.17 7.66
CA ASN A 46 10.03 -3.61 7.58
C ASN A 46 8.55 -4.01 7.42
N THR A 47 7.67 -3.40 8.21
CA THR A 47 6.21 -3.57 8.09
C THR A 47 5.70 -3.25 6.68
N PHE A 48 6.12 -2.12 6.09
CA PHE A 48 5.74 -1.75 4.73
C PHE A 48 6.21 -2.80 3.70
N MET A 49 7.47 -3.22 3.79
CA MET A 49 8.06 -4.18 2.86
C MET A 49 7.45 -5.57 3.01
N GLU A 50 7.15 -6.02 4.22
CA GLU A 50 6.48 -7.29 4.46
C GLU A 50 5.07 -7.33 3.84
N VAL A 51 4.28 -6.25 3.95
CA VAL A 51 2.96 -6.16 3.28
C VAL A 51 3.14 -6.21 1.78
N ARG A 52 4.05 -5.38 1.24
CA ARG A 52 4.28 -5.30 -0.21
C ARG A 52 4.78 -6.61 -0.81
N HIS A 53 5.63 -7.34 -0.08
CA HIS A 53 6.12 -8.65 -0.47
C HIS A 53 5.18 -9.82 -0.11
N ARG A 54 3.93 -9.51 0.29
CA ARG A 54 2.88 -10.51 0.58
C ARG A 54 3.24 -11.45 1.74
N ARG A 55 4.09 -10.99 2.65
CA ARG A 55 4.52 -11.75 3.84
C ARG A 55 3.59 -11.55 5.02
N ARG A 56 2.84 -10.44 5.04
CA ARG A 56 1.83 -10.14 6.05
C ARG A 56 0.67 -9.35 5.45
N PRO A 57 -0.53 -9.43 6.04
CA PRO A 57 -1.64 -8.57 5.66
C PRO A 57 -1.45 -7.13 6.19
N PHE A 58 -2.33 -6.23 5.75
CA PHE A 58 -2.50 -4.92 6.35
C PHE A 58 -2.87 -5.07 7.82
N ASP A 59 -2.15 -4.35 8.68
CA ASP A 59 -2.57 -4.15 10.05
C ASP A 59 -3.44 -2.90 10.17
N ALA A 60 -4.39 -2.91 11.09
CA ALA A 60 -5.30 -1.80 11.33
C ALA A 60 -4.56 -0.49 11.65
N ASP A 61 -3.42 -0.54 12.35
CA ASP A 61 -2.58 0.63 12.62
C ASP A 61 -2.03 1.25 11.33
N LEU A 62 -1.49 0.43 10.43
CA LEU A 62 -0.96 0.88 9.15
C LEU A 62 -2.06 1.52 8.30
N VAL A 63 -3.24 0.90 8.25
CA VAL A 63 -4.38 1.43 7.48
C VAL A 63 -4.88 2.76 8.05
N ARG A 64 -4.96 2.90 9.38
CA ARG A 64 -5.31 4.17 10.03
C ARG A 64 -4.30 5.27 9.73
N LYS A 65 -3.00 4.96 9.76
CA LYS A 65 -1.94 5.91 9.44
C LYS A 65 -2.01 6.38 7.99
N ILE A 66 -2.25 5.44 7.06
CA ILE A 66 -2.45 5.76 5.65
C ILE A 66 -3.67 6.67 5.48
N HIS A 67 -4.82 6.31 6.05
CA HIS A 67 -6.05 7.10 5.92
C HIS A 67 -5.94 8.47 6.58
N ALA A 68 -5.21 8.60 7.69
CA ALA A 68 -4.95 9.90 8.33
C ALA A 68 -4.17 10.86 7.43
N ARG A 69 -3.33 10.35 6.52
CA ARG A 69 -2.59 11.15 5.54
C ARG A 69 -3.32 11.35 4.22
N TYR A 70 -4.08 10.34 3.80
CA TYR A 70 -4.85 10.35 2.56
C TYR A 70 -6.33 10.12 2.86
N PRO A 71 -7.02 11.09 3.50
CA PRO A 71 -8.42 10.94 3.91
C PRO A 71 -9.38 10.81 2.72
N GLN A 72 -8.94 11.18 1.51
CA GLN A 72 -9.68 10.97 0.27
C GLN A 72 -9.77 9.49 -0.14
N ILE A 73 -8.97 8.61 0.45
CA ILE A 73 -9.02 7.17 0.23
C ILE A 73 -9.90 6.56 1.32
N ASP A 74 -10.93 5.84 0.91
CA ASP A 74 -11.86 5.21 1.83
C ASP A 74 -11.18 4.15 2.72
N LEU A 75 -11.45 4.22 4.03
CA LEU A 75 -10.83 3.34 5.02
C LEU A 75 -11.33 1.90 4.88
N GLU A 76 -12.62 1.70 4.62
CA GLU A 76 -13.21 0.36 4.44
C GLU A 76 -12.65 -0.29 3.18
N TRP A 77 -12.48 0.46 2.10
CA TRP A 77 -11.82 0.00 0.89
C TRP A 77 -10.35 -0.38 1.14
N LEU A 78 -9.62 0.36 1.98
CA LEU A 78 -8.24 -0.01 2.38
C LEU A 78 -8.17 -1.30 3.20
N LEU A 79 -9.20 -1.64 3.97
CA LEU A 79 -9.28 -2.85 4.80
C LEU A 79 -9.83 -4.04 4.03
N CYS A 80 -10.96 -3.88 3.35
CA CYS A 80 -11.77 -4.96 2.76
C CYS A 80 -11.69 -5.05 1.24
N GLY A 81 -11.26 -3.98 0.57
CA GLY A 81 -11.11 -3.93 -0.88
C GLY A 81 -12.44 -3.59 -1.54
N PRO A 82 -12.58 -3.82 -2.85
CA PRO A 82 -13.81 -3.46 -3.56
C PRO A 82 -14.99 -4.39 -3.28
N ASP A 83 -14.78 -5.49 -2.54
CA ASP A 83 -15.87 -6.34 -2.04
C ASP A 83 -16.26 -5.99 -0.60
N ALA A 84 -16.02 -4.74 -0.17
CA ALA A 84 -16.69 -4.15 0.99
C ALA A 84 -18.20 -3.98 0.70
N ARG A 85 -18.89 -5.08 0.43
CA ARG A 85 -20.34 -5.13 0.29
C ARG A 85 -20.95 -5.30 1.69
N LEU A 86 -21.50 -4.19 2.19
CA LEU A 86 -22.82 -4.23 2.81
C LEU A 86 -23.87 -4.62 1.75
#